data_AF-A0AAW6NVS9-F1
#
_entry.id   AF-A0AAW6NVS9-F1
#
_cell.length_a   1.000
_cell.length_b   1.000
_cell.length_c   1.000
_cell.angle_alpha   90.00
_cell.angle_beta   90.00
_cell.angle_gamma   90.00
#
_symmetry.space_group_name_H-M   'P 1'
#
loop_
_entity.id
_entity.type
_entity.pdbx_description
1 polymer ?
#
loop_
_entity_poly.entity_id
_entity_poly.type
_entity_poly.pdbx_seq_one_letter_code
_entity_poly.pdbx_strand_id
1 'polypeptide(L)' 'MRWEPQTRRVIYLREGYDHECFSPLEQFQRKFTELKDDHEH' A
#
# COMPACT_ATOMS: atom_id res chain seq x y z
N MET A 1 0.12 4.41 4.65
CA MET A 1 0.69 3.85 3.41
C MET A 1 0.96 4.99 2.44
N ARG A 2 2.07 4.99 1.70
CA ARG A 2 2.39 6.02 0.70
C ARG A 2 2.53 5.40 -0.69
N TRP A 3 2.14 6.13 -1.72
CA TRP A 3 2.25 5.70 -3.12
C TRP A 3 3.25 6.57 -3.87
N GLU A 4 4.20 5.92 -4.55
CA GLU A 4 5.23 6.58 -5.35
C GLU A 4 4.91 6.44 -6.85
N PRO A 5 4.41 7.50 -7.52
CA PRO A 5 3.96 7.43 -8.91
C PRO A 5 5.10 7.20 -9.91
N GLN A 6 6.28 7.77 -9.62
CA GLN A 6 7.46 7.73 -10.49
C GLN A 6 7.96 6.30 -10.71
N THR A 7 7.92 5.48 -9.65
CA THR A 7 8.38 4.09 -9.69
C THR A 7 7.24 3.08 -9.66
N ARG A 8 5.99 3.55 -9.60
CA ARG A 8 4.76 2.74 -9.47
C ARG A 8 4.85 1.73 -8.33
N ARG A 9 5.19 2.20 -7.13
CA ARG A 9 5.34 1.37 -5.94
C ARG A 9 4.44 1.84 -4.80
N VAL A 10 3.98 0.90 -4.00
CA VAL A 10 3.31 1.15 -2.72
C VAL A 10 4.33 0.90 -1.63
N ILE A 11 4.49 1.86 -0.73
CA ILE A 11 5.38 1.77 0.43
C ILE A 11 4.54 1.75 1.70
N TYR A 12 4.85 0.79 2.57
CA TYR A 12 4.14 0.60 3.83
C TYR A 12 5.09 0.13 4.92
N LEU A 13 4.77 0.48 6.16
CA LEU A 13 5.44 -0.03 7.35
C LEU A 13 4.68 -1.24 7.85
N ARG A 14 5.41 -2.24 8.34
CA ARG A 14 4.86 -3.42 8.99
C ARG A 14 5.32 -3.41 10.44
N GLU A 15 4.41 -3.71 11.36
CA GLU A 15 4.77 -3.84 12.78
C GLU A 15 5.86 -4.91 12.97
N GLY A 16 6.86 -4.59 13.80
CA GLY A 16 8.04 -5.44 13.99
C GLY A 16 9.09 -5.36 12.88
N TYR A 17 8.95 -4.40 11.95
CA TYR A 17 9.96 -4.13 10.91
C TYR A 17 10.37 -2.66 10.95
N ASP A 18 11.65 -2.40 11.20
CA ASP A 18 12.21 -1.04 11.30
C ASP A 18 12.28 -0.35 9.91
N HIS A 19 12.35 -1.15 8.84
CA HIS A 19 12.49 -0.67 7.48
C HIS A 19 11.17 -0.58 6.72
N GLU A 20 11.07 0.43 5.86
CA GLU A 20 9.99 0.57 4.91
C GLU A 20 9.96 -0.59 3.90
N CYS A 21 8.81 -1.25 3.80
CA CYS A 21 8.56 -2.26 2.78
C CYS A 21 7.96 -1.60 1.53
N PHE A 22 8.33 -2.10 0.35
CA PHE A 22 7.77 -1.63 -0.91
C PHE A 22 7.30 -2.79 -1.79
N SER A 23 6.22 -2.58 -2.54
CA SER A 23 5.70 -3.53 -3.50
C SER A 23 5.32 -2.81 -4.80
N PRO A 24 5.53 -3.42 -5.98
CA PRO A 24 5.02 -2.88 -7.23
C PRO A 24 3.51 -2.70 -7.16
N LEU A 25 3.00 -1.58 -7.66
CA LEU A 25 1.58 -1.22 -7.60
C LEU A 25 0.69 -2.32 -8.20
N GLU A 26 1.08 -2.88 -9.34
CA GLU A 26 0.33 -3.95 -10.00
C GLU A 26 0.23 -5.22 -9.12
N GLN A 27 1.33 -5.61 -8.47
CA GLN A 27 1.31 -6.76 -7.57
C GLN A 27 0.50 -6.48 -6.30
N PHE A 28 0.54 -5.25 -5.81
CA PHE A 28 -0.24 -4.82 -4.66
C PHE A 28 -1.74 -4.88 -4.99
N GLN A 29 -2.18 -4.28 -6.10
CA GLN A 29 -3.58 -4.28 -6.55
C GLN A 29 -4.14 -5.68 -6.82
N ARG A 30 -3.30 -6.65 -7.23
CA ARG A 30 -3.74 -8.05 -7.40
C ARG A 30 -3.97 -8.78 -6.08
N LYS A 31 -3.25 -8.41 -5.03
CA LYS A 31 -3.29 -9.09 -3.72
C LYS A 31 -4.19 -8.40 -2.71
N PHE A 32 -4.46 -7.11 -2.91
CA PHE A 32 -5.20 -6.28 -1.98
C PHE A 32 -6.33 -5.58 -2.73
N THR A 33 -7.54 -5.73 -2.22
CA THR A 33 -8.72 -5.00 -2.69
C THR A 33 -8.83 -3.71 -1.92
N GLU A 34 -9.04 -2.59 -2.62
CA GLU A 34 -9.42 -1.33 -1.97
C GLU A 34 -10.74 -1.54 -1.23
N LEU A 35 -10.72 -1.42 0.09
CA LEU A 35 -11.93 -1.30 0.88
C LEU A 35 -12.30 0.19 0.87
N LYS A 36 -13.39 0.53 0.20
CA LYS A 36 -14.03 1.83 0.40
C LYS A 36 -14.69 1.77 1.75
N ASP A 37 -14.09 2.43 2.73
CA ASP A 37 -14.73 2.63 4.02
C ASP A 37 -15.93 3.56 3.79
N ASP A 38 -17.13 2.99 3.72
CA ASP A 38 -18.42 3.71 3.60
C ASP A 38 -18.85 4.25 4.98
N HIS A 39 -17.90 4.61 5.84
CA HIS A 39 -18.16 5.14 7.18
C HIS A 39 -17.81 6.63 7.24
N GLU A 40 -18.48 7.42 6.40
CA GLU A 40 -18.79 8.80 6.74
C GLU A 40 -20.08 8.80 7.57
N HIS A 41 -19.96 8.88 8.91
CA HIS A 41 -21.05 9.26 9.81
C HIS A 41 -20.73 10.62 10.41
#